data_AF-D3BG19-F1
#
_entry.id   AF-D3BG19-F1
#
_cell.length_a   1.000
_cell.length_b   1.000
_cell.length_c   1.000
_cell.angle_alpha   90.00
_cell.angle_beta   90.00
_cell.angle_gamma   90.00
#
_symmetry.space_group_name_H-M   'P 1'
#
loop_
_entity.id
_entity.type
_entity.pdbx_description
1 polymer ?
#
loop_
_entity_poly.entity_id
_entity_poly.type
_entity_poly.pdbx_seq_one_letter_code
_entity_poly.pdbx_strand_id
1 'polypeptide(L)'
;MDNSILGKRSYHEITSVVEVEQKGDIVQQPIIVEDIDFSDLNSLINFNRIYNLYYQCLESRNDSLRSQCVKFFVKYHKYKFIHYFDVQGYIKFIVDVFFDPEFNVFNNMSSFNCRAHNPTIQHIYNRIINDKRKRIEIYQKCCYFTKINRLEYDLNDFYNKLLSKNIDNENTVKHQINLNDREIQLENNSNTGSDSIVINKESKCILQDILLDKIISFSVVNLPTFNIKYKDVEIVLNIALVSKKIFKLVSKYIPNGYYLRGPINLQRENCIVQSPPLFFDYESIKYIKYGESTDRTNQLFSRVDEFHISSDEYDIYINDGVERFYINDETFTDNEDLCYRKSIESDRYLPHLPAMPNLKRITLIKYYGYESNYSSFLTSICKSTPSGDGRGIEQFKIDINKDWNSAPDFSNLDFLEPLIRLHSNTLKSIEIKYEYCRDLDMVILLEHLKDLIPTMEQHSYSFILHANYRKLKRVCQEDDKDRKVYQYLLNQKIKNNVKDYSDYSDFTNDDEDEADNINQ
;
A
#
# COMPACT_ATOMS: atom_id res chain seq x y z
N MET A 1 41.06 18.75 18.90
CA MET A 1 41.66 19.76 18.01
C MET A 1 40.79 19.80 16.77
N ASP A 2 40.06 20.89 16.66
CA ASP A 2 39.08 21.22 15.65
C ASP A 2 39.66 21.21 14.23
N ASN A 3 38.84 20.83 13.24
CA ASN A 3 38.43 21.79 12.21
C ASN A 3 37.29 21.25 11.34
N SER A 4 36.18 21.96 11.43
CA SER A 4 35.05 21.99 10.51
C SER A 4 35.48 22.40 9.11
N ILE A 5 34.89 21.79 8.07
CA ILE A 5 34.82 22.40 6.74
C ILE A 5 33.35 22.43 6.32
N LEU A 6 32.77 23.60 6.53
CA LEU A 6 31.49 24.06 6.00
C LEU A 6 31.81 25.27 5.12
N GLY A 7 31.28 25.30 3.90
CA GLY A 7 31.34 26.46 3.00
C GLY A 7 31.63 26.05 1.55
N LYS A 8 31.01 26.62 0.52
CA LYS A 8 30.07 27.74 0.38
C LYS A 8 29.30 27.48 -0.93
N ARG A 9 27.97 27.60 -0.95
CA ARG A 9 27.22 27.78 -2.20
C ARG A 9 27.29 29.25 -2.59
N SER A 10 27.83 29.54 -3.77
CA SER A 10 27.87 30.89 -4.34
C SER A 10 26.50 31.28 -4.88
N TYR A 11 25.97 32.40 -4.40
CA TYR A 11 24.88 33.10 -5.04
C TYR A 11 25.44 33.79 -6.30
N HIS A 12 24.80 33.57 -7.45
CA HIS A 12 24.98 34.43 -8.61
C HIS A 12 23.83 35.43 -8.64
N GLU A 13 24.20 36.70 -8.51
CA GLU A 13 23.39 37.87 -8.84
C GLU A 13 23.08 37.84 -10.34
N ILE A 14 21.82 38.06 -10.71
CA ILE A 14 21.44 38.39 -12.08
C ILE A 14 21.01 39.86 -12.09
N THR A 15 21.82 40.65 -12.76
CA THR A 15 21.64 42.07 -13.07
C THR A 15 20.47 42.26 -14.03
N SER A 16 19.70 43.32 -13.78
CA SER A 16 18.53 43.78 -14.54
C SER A 16 18.84 44.41 -15.90
N VAL A 17 17.73 44.71 -16.62
CA VAL A 17 17.52 45.55 -17.83
C VAL A 17 17.74 44.77 -19.14
N VAL A 18 16.77 44.61 -20.05
CA VAL A 18 15.97 45.61 -20.79
C VAL A 18 14.62 45.00 -21.26
N GLU A 19 13.54 45.78 -21.15
CA GLU A 19 12.23 45.51 -21.76
C GLU A 19 12.28 45.63 -23.30
N VAL A 20 11.87 44.59 -24.02
CA VAL A 20 11.33 44.70 -25.38
C VAL A 20 10.19 43.68 -25.53
N GLU A 21 8.99 44.20 -25.80
CA GLU A 21 7.77 43.45 -26.12
C GLU A 21 7.93 42.58 -27.37
N GLN A 22 7.80 41.25 -27.25
CA GLN A 22 7.42 40.38 -28.38
C GLN A 22 6.51 39.21 -27.92
N LYS A 23 5.55 38.89 -28.80
CA LYS A 23 4.38 38.01 -28.65
C LYS A 23 4.68 36.68 -27.96
N GLY A 24 3.78 36.28 -27.07
CA GLY A 24 3.90 35.11 -26.20
C GLY A 24 3.96 33.77 -26.94
N ASP A 25 5.16 33.21 -27.01
CA ASP A 25 5.37 31.77 -26.95
C ASP A 25 5.24 31.34 -25.48
N ILE A 26 4.42 30.32 -25.22
CA ILE A 26 4.39 29.65 -23.92
C ILE A 26 5.78 29.04 -23.74
N VAL A 27 6.61 29.70 -22.92
CA VAL A 27 7.92 29.18 -22.51
C VAL A 27 7.68 27.82 -21.87
N GLN A 28 7.94 26.75 -22.62
CA GLN A 28 7.99 25.39 -22.08
C GLN A 28 9.10 25.39 -21.03
N GLN A 29 8.71 25.41 -19.75
CA GLN A 29 9.67 25.16 -18.69
C GLN A 29 10.27 23.77 -18.93
N PRO A 30 11.61 23.64 -18.91
CA PRO A 30 12.23 22.34 -19.08
C PRO A 30 11.75 21.40 -17.97
N ILE A 31 11.20 20.25 -18.37
CA ILE A 31 10.86 19.19 -17.42
C ILE A 31 12.16 18.63 -16.87
N ILE A 32 12.42 18.86 -15.59
CA ILE A 32 13.58 18.29 -14.89
C ILE A 32 13.21 16.86 -14.50
N VAL A 33 13.83 15.88 -15.17
CA VAL A 33 13.68 14.43 -14.91
C VAL A 33 14.77 13.96 -13.94
N GLU A 34 15.02 14.73 -12.88
CA GLU A 34 15.95 14.30 -11.83
C GLU A 34 15.23 13.30 -10.90
N ASP A 35 15.93 12.23 -10.51
CA ASP A 35 15.46 11.19 -9.59
C ASP A 35 14.24 10.33 -10.06
N ILE A 36 14.08 10.11 -11.36
CA ILE A 36 13.10 9.17 -11.93
C ILE A 36 13.82 7.98 -12.58
N ASP A 37 13.42 6.76 -12.21
CA ASP A 37 13.96 5.52 -12.77
C ASP A 37 12.85 4.68 -13.42
N PHE A 38 12.75 4.71 -14.74
CA PHE A 38 11.76 3.90 -15.48
C PHE A 38 12.01 2.37 -15.40
N SER A 39 13.10 1.92 -14.78
CA SER A 39 13.40 0.51 -14.56
C SER A 39 12.95 0.00 -13.18
N ASP A 40 12.79 0.89 -12.19
CA ASP A 40 12.30 0.55 -10.85
C ASP A 40 10.78 0.38 -10.82
N LEU A 41 10.34 -0.86 -11.03
CA LEU A 41 8.92 -1.25 -11.07
C LEU A 41 8.33 -1.59 -9.69
N ASN A 42 9.10 -1.40 -8.61
CA ASN A 42 8.69 -1.77 -7.26
C ASN A 42 8.44 -0.53 -6.39
N SER A 43 9.24 0.52 -6.50
CA SER A 43 9.14 1.71 -5.66
C SER A 43 7.84 2.49 -5.85
N LEU A 44 7.10 2.66 -4.74
CA LEU A 44 5.90 3.51 -4.71
C LEU A 44 6.23 5.00 -4.95
N ILE A 45 7.37 5.48 -4.44
CA ILE A 45 7.82 6.87 -4.65
C ILE A 45 8.11 7.10 -6.13
N ASN A 46 8.87 6.21 -6.75
CA ASN A 46 9.21 6.31 -8.16
C ASN A 46 7.94 6.24 -9.03
N PHE A 47 7.02 5.33 -8.71
CA PHE A 47 5.72 5.27 -9.37
C PHE A 47 4.95 6.59 -9.26
N ASN A 48 4.86 7.20 -8.07
CA ASN A 48 4.16 8.48 -7.90
C ASN A 48 4.83 9.62 -8.68
N ARG A 49 6.17 9.64 -8.78
CA ARG A 49 6.90 10.59 -9.63
C ARG A 49 6.53 10.43 -11.10
N ILE A 50 6.55 9.20 -11.62
CA ILE A 50 6.20 8.89 -13.02
C ILE A 50 4.72 9.19 -13.29
N TYR A 51 3.84 8.91 -12.32
CA TYR A 51 2.42 9.24 -12.40
C TYR A 51 2.21 10.75 -12.57
N ASN A 52 2.88 11.57 -11.74
CA ASN A 52 2.82 13.03 -11.84
C ASN A 52 3.47 13.55 -13.12
N LEU A 53 4.57 12.94 -13.55
CA LEU A 53 5.28 13.27 -14.77
C LEU A 53 4.39 13.15 -16.00
N TYR A 54 3.52 12.14 -16.07
CA TYR A 54 2.55 12.00 -17.17
C TYR A 54 1.69 13.27 -17.34
N TYR A 55 1.14 13.82 -16.26
CA TYR A 55 0.29 15.01 -16.33
C TYR A 55 1.08 16.29 -16.61
N GLN A 56 2.31 16.41 -16.09
CA GLN A 56 3.21 17.52 -16.47
C GLN A 56 3.57 17.49 -17.96
N CYS A 57 3.77 16.29 -18.51
CA CYS A 57 4.03 16.10 -19.94
C CYS A 57 2.78 16.31 -20.80
N LEU A 58 1.59 16.11 -20.24
CA LEU A 58 0.32 16.39 -20.90
C LEU A 58 0.13 17.89 -21.13
N GLU A 59 0.54 18.70 -20.15
CA GLU A 59 0.50 20.18 -20.25
C GLU A 59 1.55 20.72 -21.22
N SER A 60 2.78 20.19 -21.16
CA SER A 60 3.88 20.62 -22.04
C SER A 60 3.88 20.00 -23.43
N ARG A 61 2.97 19.05 -23.72
CA ARG A 61 2.85 18.28 -24.97
C ARG A 61 4.11 17.46 -25.31
N ASN A 62 4.71 16.81 -24.30
CA ASN A 62 5.84 15.90 -24.49
C ASN A 62 5.38 14.44 -24.64
N ASP A 63 5.07 14.05 -25.87
CA ASP A 63 4.44 12.75 -26.20
C ASP A 63 5.37 11.55 -25.97
N SER A 64 6.66 11.76 -26.19
CA SER A 64 7.69 10.73 -25.99
C SER A 64 7.77 10.33 -24.51
N LEU A 65 7.81 11.32 -23.63
CA LEU A 65 7.90 11.07 -22.19
C LEU A 65 6.58 10.54 -21.62
N ARG A 66 5.43 11.04 -22.11
CA ARG A 66 4.12 10.44 -21.79
C ARG A 66 4.04 8.97 -22.18
N SER A 67 4.53 8.62 -23.37
CA SER A 67 4.58 7.23 -23.84
C SER A 67 5.39 6.34 -22.89
N GLN A 68 6.52 6.85 -22.36
CA GLN A 68 7.33 6.13 -21.37
C GLN A 68 6.57 5.95 -20.05
N CYS A 69 5.86 6.98 -19.57
CA CYS A 69 5.03 6.91 -18.38
C CYS A 69 3.92 5.85 -18.51
N VAL A 70 3.24 5.79 -19.66
CA VAL A 70 2.21 4.78 -19.94
C VAL A 70 2.83 3.37 -19.98
N LYS A 71 3.96 3.17 -20.68
CA LYS A 71 4.66 1.87 -20.68
C LYS A 71 5.05 1.43 -19.28
N PHE A 72 5.52 2.36 -18.45
CA PHE A 72 5.87 2.08 -17.07
C PHE A 72 4.65 1.68 -16.24
N PHE A 73 3.57 2.45 -16.31
CA PHE A 73 2.31 2.16 -15.60
C PHE A 73 1.81 0.74 -15.91
N VAL A 74 1.82 0.35 -17.19
CA VAL A 74 1.43 -0.99 -17.63
C VAL A 74 2.32 -2.07 -17.01
N LYS A 75 3.65 -1.88 -17.05
CA LYS A 75 4.61 -2.83 -16.47
C LYS A 75 4.52 -2.91 -14.94
N TYR A 76 4.32 -1.78 -14.27
CA TYR A 76 4.23 -1.66 -12.83
C TYR A 76 3.03 -2.43 -12.27
N HIS A 77 1.87 -2.31 -12.92
CA HIS A 77 0.63 -2.97 -12.50
C HIS A 77 0.51 -4.43 -12.95
N LYS A 78 1.43 -4.93 -13.79
CA LYS A 78 1.35 -6.28 -14.37
C LYS A 78 1.14 -7.37 -13.32
N TYR A 79 1.76 -7.27 -12.15
CA TYR A 79 1.68 -8.28 -11.08
C TYR A 79 0.90 -7.80 -9.85
N LYS A 80 0.37 -6.57 -9.84
CA LYS A 80 -0.26 -5.99 -8.65
C LYS A 80 -1.77 -6.20 -8.66
N PHE A 81 -2.34 -6.39 -7.48
CA PHE A 81 -3.76 -6.60 -7.26
C PHE A 81 -4.38 -5.46 -6.44
N ILE A 82 -5.70 -5.30 -6.52
CA ILE A 82 -6.44 -4.12 -6.04
C ILE A 82 -6.26 -3.83 -4.53
N HIS A 83 -5.83 -4.81 -3.74
CA HIS A 83 -5.55 -4.62 -2.32
C HIS A 83 -4.18 -4.00 -2.05
N TYR A 84 -3.32 -3.84 -3.06
CA TYR A 84 -2.01 -3.20 -2.95
C TYR A 84 -1.83 -1.92 -3.79
N PHE A 85 -2.91 -1.34 -4.33
CA PHE A 85 -2.80 -0.07 -5.05
C PHE A 85 -4.04 0.84 -4.93
N ASP A 86 -3.86 2.13 -5.21
CA ASP A 86 -4.96 3.10 -5.29
C ASP A 86 -5.84 2.83 -6.51
N VAL A 87 -6.96 2.15 -6.27
CA VAL A 87 -7.95 1.81 -7.30
C VAL A 87 -8.51 3.08 -7.98
N GLN A 88 -8.69 4.19 -7.26
CA GLN A 88 -9.23 5.42 -7.87
C GLN A 88 -8.21 6.09 -8.79
N GLY A 89 -6.96 6.20 -8.34
CA GLY A 89 -5.84 6.70 -9.12
C GLY A 89 -5.57 5.86 -10.36
N TYR A 90 -5.65 4.53 -10.23
CA TYR A 90 -5.54 3.56 -11.31
C TYR A 90 -6.63 3.77 -12.38
N ILE A 91 -7.90 3.82 -11.96
CA ILE A 91 -9.04 4.07 -12.87
C ILE A 91 -8.88 5.43 -13.56
N LYS A 92 -8.53 6.48 -12.82
CA LYS A 92 -8.34 7.83 -13.37
C LYS A 92 -7.28 7.82 -14.48
N PHE A 93 -6.13 7.20 -14.23
CA PHE A 93 -5.03 7.17 -15.21
C PHE A 93 -5.43 6.44 -16.49
N ILE A 94 -6.11 5.29 -16.39
CA ILE A 94 -6.58 4.54 -17.55
C ILE A 94 -7.56 5.38 -18.39
N VAL A 95 -8.51 6.03 -17.74
CA VAL A 95 -9.50 6.90 -18.42
C VAL A 95 -8.81 8.10 -19.08
N ASP A 96 -7.83 8.72 -18.41
CA ASP A 96 -7.12 9.86 -18.98
C ASP A 96 -6.21 9.46 -20.14
N VAL A 97 -5.54 8.30 -20.08
CA VAL A 97 -4.76 7.76 -21.21
C VAL A 97 -5.67 7.36 -22.37
N PHE A 98 -6.88 6.87 -22.11
CA PHE A 98 -7.88 6.59 -23.15
C PHE A 98 -8.22 7.86 -23.96
N PHE A 99 -8.30 9.00 -23.28
CA PHE A 99 -8.54 10.31 -23.91
C PHE A 99 -7.27 11.10 -24.21
N ASP A 100 -6.09 10.46 -24.16
CA ASP A 100 -4.82 11.13 -24.40
C ASP A 100 -4.78 11.73 -25.82
N PRO A 101 -4.41 13.01 -26.01
CA PRO A 101 -4.32 13.65 -27.32
C PRO A 101 -3.61 12.83 -28.40
N GLU A 102 -2.61 12.04 -28.04
CA GLU A 102 -1.78 11.31 -28.99
C GLU A 102 -2.08 9.81 -29.02
N PHE A 103 -2.43 9.33 -30.20
CA PHE A 103 -2.75 7.91 -30.41
C PHE A 103 -1.55 7.00 -30.09
N ASN A 104 -0.33 7.47 -30.35
CA ASN A 104 0.89 6.74 -30.03
C ASN A 104 1.10 6.56 -28.53
N VAL A 105 0.70 7.53 -27.70
CA VAL A 105 0.75 7.42 -26.24
C VAL A 105 -0.25 6.34 -25.80
N PHE A 106 -1.49 6.43 -26.28
CA PHE A 106 -2.53 5.43 -26.02
C PHE A 106 -2.12 4.01 -26.43
N ASN A 107 -1.47 3.82 -27.58
CA ASN A 107 -1.03 2.50 -28.07
C ASN A 107 -0.10 1.76 -27.10
N ASN A 108 0.55 2.45 -26.17
CA ASN A 108 1.34 1.80 -25.12
C ASN A 108 0.49 1.02 -24.10
N MET A 109 -0.82 1.27 -24.05
CA MET A 109 -1.79 0.47 -23.31
C MET A 109 -2.12 -0.86 -23.99
N SER A 110 -1.62 -1.15 -25.21
CA SER A 110 -1.91 -2.40 -25.92
C SER A 110 -1.50 -3.67 -25.16
N SER A 111 -0.47 -3.58 -24.32
CA SER A 111 0.00 -4.69 -23.45
C SER A 111 -0.62 -4.67 -22.05
N PHE A 112 -1.53 -3.74 -21.78
CA PHE A 112 -2.19 -3.60 -20.51
C PHE A 112 -3.25 -4.69 -20.33
N ASN A 113 -3.04 -5.54 -19.32
CA ASN A 113 -4.07 -6.46 -18.88
C ASN A 113 -4.76 -5.85 -17.64
N CYS A 114 -5.93 -5.25 -17.85
CA CYS A 114 -6.77 -4.86 -16.73
C CYS A 114 -7.18 -6.13 -15.99
N ARG A 115 -6.74 -6.26 -14.73
CA ARG A 115 -7.13 -7.39 -13.86
C ARG A 115 -8.64 -7.54 -13.84
N ALA A 116 -9.12 -8.77 -13.69
CA ALA A 116 -10.50 -9.12 -14.02
C ALA A 116 -11.55 -8.63 -13.00
N HIS A 117 -11.20 -7.75 -12.06
CA HIS A 117 -12.10 -7.27 -11.01
C HIS A 117 -13.29 -6.47 -11.57
N ASN A 118 -14.49 -7.05 -11.45
CA ASN A 118 -15.73 -6.59 -12.08
C ASN A 118 -16.07 -5.13 -11.73
N PRO A 119 -16.07 -4.72 -10.45
CA PRO A 119 -16.39 -3.34 -10.08
C PRO A 119 -15.41 -2.32 -10.66
N THR A 120 -14.12 -2.66 -10.75
CA THR A 120 -13.11 -1.74 -11.30
C THR A 120 -13.31 -1.55 -12.79
N ILE A 121 -13.51 -2.63 -13.54
CA ILE A 121 -13.75 -2.58 -14.99
C ILE A 121 -15.04 -1.81 -15.30
N GLN A 122 -16.12 -2.11 -14.57
CA GLN A 122 -17.39 -1.42 -14.74
C GLN A 122 -17.26 0.09 -14.48
N HIS A 123 -16.45 0.48 -13.48
CA HIS A 123 -16.22 1.89 -13.19
C HIS A 123 -15.38 2.59 -14.27
N ILE A 124 -14.34 1.94 -14.80
CA ILE A 124 -13.59 2.45 -15.96
C ILE A 124 -14.52 2.68 -17.13
N TYR A 125 -15.32 1.66 -17.48
CA TYR A 125 -16.30 1.73 -18.55
C TYR A 125 -17.27 2.90 -18.35
N ASN A 126 -17.91 2.97 -17.19
CA ASN A 126 -18.89 4.02 -16.88
C ASN A 126 -18.30 5.43 -16.96
N ARG A 127 -17.02 5.61 -16.62
CA ARG A 127 -16.34 6.90 -16.80
C ARG A 127 -16.10 7.22 -18.26
N ILE A 128 -15.65 6.25 -19.05
CA ILE A 128 -15.39 6.44 -20.49
C ILE A 128 -16.68 6.79 -21.25
N ILE A 129 -17.79 6.09 -21.00
CA ILE A 129 -19.05 6.31 -21.75
C ILE A 129 -19.73 7.65 -21.41
N ASN A 130 -19.48 8.15 -20.21
CA ASN A 130 -20.07 9.39 -19.71
C ASN A 130 -19.11 10.58 -19.81
N ASP A 131 -17.89 10.37 -20.31
CA ASP A 131 -16.92 11.44 -20.50
C ASP A 131 -17.39 12.40 -21.62
N LYS A 132 -17.15 13.69 -21.42
CA LYS A 132 -17.52 14.74 -22.38
C LYS A 132 -16.55 14.80 -23.56
N ARG A 133 -15.32 14.29 -23.41
CA ARG A 133 -14.26 14.25 -24.42
C ARG A 133 -14.61 13.21 -25.50
N LYS A 134 -15.54 13.53 -26.41
CA LYS A 134 -16.00 12.59 -27.45
C LYS A 134 -14.85 12.22 -28.42
N ARG A 135 -14.36 10.97 -28.37
CA ARG A 135 -13.31 10.43 -29.27
C ARG A 135 -13.72 9.18 -30.03
N ILE A 136 -14.71 9.32 -30.90
CA ILE A 136 -15.35 8.23 -31.68
C ILE A 136 -14.32 7.32 -32.41
N GLU A 137 -13.22 7.89 -32.92
CA GLU A 137 -12.19 7.16 -33.69
C GLU A 137 -11.37 6.14 -32.87
N ILE A 138 -11.14 6.39 -31.58
CA ILE A 138 -10.43 5.45 -30.68
C ILE A 138 -11.33 4.26 -30.36
N TYR A 139 -12.65 4.47 -30.22
CA TYR A 139 -13.60 3.40 -29.91
C TYR A 139 -13.65 2.30 -30.98
N GLN A 140 -13.42 2.64 -32.26
CA GLN A 140 -13.38 1.66 -33.35
C GLN A 140 -12.11 0.78 -33.33
N LYS A 141 -11.00 1.28 -32.76
CA LYS A 141 -9.71 0.57 -32.68
C LYS A 141 -9.46 -0.11 -31.34
N CYS A 142 -10.23 0.23 -30.30
CA CYS A 142 -10.15 -0.37 -28.96
C CYS A 142 -10.74 -1.79 -28.95
N CYS A 143 -10.00 -2.74 -29.53
CA CYS A 143 -10.32 -4.17 -29.52
C CYS A 143 -10.38 -4.82 -28.12
N TYR A 144 -10.08 -4.09 -27.04
CA TYR A 144 -10.09 -4.63 -25.67
C TYR A 144 -11.48 -4.81 -25.05
N PHE A 145 -12.54 -4.24 -25.63
CA PHE A 145 -13.92 -4.48 -25.19
C PHE A 145 -14.55 -5.74 -25.82
N THR A 146 -13.85 -6.47 -26.69
CA THR A 146 -14.38 -7.71 -27.29
C THR A 146 -14.51 -8.87 -26.30
N LYS A 147 -13.79 -8.83 -25.16
CA LYS A 147 -13.95 -9.81 -24.06
C LYS A 147 -15.04 -9.45 -23.06
N ILE A 148 -15.64 -8.26 -23.19
CA ILE A 148 -16.75 -7.77 -22.35
C ILE A 148 -18.11 -8.32 -22.86
N ASN A 149 -18.12 -9.26 -23.82
CA ASN A 149 -19.33 -9.98 -24.25
C ASN A 149 -20.09 -10.70 -23.12
N ARG A 150 -19.49 -10.89 -21.93
CA ARG A 150 -20.16 -11.47 -20.74
C ARG A 150 -20.94 -10.46 -19.88
N LEU A 151 -20.80 -9.16 -20.12
CA LEU A 151 -21.50 -8.08 -19.40
C LEU A 151 -22.76 -7.63 -20.16
N GLU A 152 -23.62 -8.53 -20.66
CA GLU A 152 -24.78 -8.18 -21.51
C GLU A 152 -24.47 -7.00 -22.47
N TYR A 153 -23.28 -7.08 -23.07
CA TYR A 153 -22.68 -5.93 -23.72
C TYR A 153 -23.22 -5.87 -25.13
N ASP A 154 -24.28 -5.09 -25.30
CA ASP A 154 -24.74 -4.75 -26.63
C ASP A 154 -23.89 -3.59 -27.16
N LEU A 155 -22.87 -3.94 -27.95
CA LEU A 155 -22.04 -3.00 -28.68
C LEU A 155 -22.91 -2.05 -29.53
N ASN A 156 -24.08 -2.52 -29.99
CA ASN A 156 -25.06 -1.67 -30.67
C ASN A 156 -25.80 -0.75 -29.70
N ASP A 157 -26.18 -1.16 -28.49
CA ASP A 157 -26.75 -0.26 -27.46
C ASP A 157 -25.77 0.86 -27.09
N PHE A 158 -24.48 0.54 -26.93
CA PHE A 158 -23.44 1.54 -26.69
C PHE A 158 -23.31 2.53 -27.87
N TYR A 159 -23.20 2.02 -29.09
CA TYR A 159 -23.11 2.84 -30.30
C TYR A 159 -24.37 3.69 -30.52
N ASN A 160 -25.55 3.11 -30.28
CA ASN A 160 -26.85 3.77 -30.37
C ASN A 160 -27.04 4.82 -29.28
N LYS A 161 -26.55 4.61 -28.05
CA LYS A 161 -26.54 5.64 -26.96
C LYS A 161 -25.63 6.81 -27.28
N LEU A 162 -24.51 6.54 -27.94
CA LEU A 162 -23.54 7.56 -28.35
C LEU A 162 -24.05 8.37 -29.56
N LEU A 163 -24.75 7.71 -30.49
CA LEU A 163 -25.44 8.35 -31.62
C LEU A 163 -26.72 9.09 -31.20
N SER A 164 -27.54 8.54 -30.31
CA SER A 164 -28.78 9.18 -29.83
C SER A 164 -28.49 10.45 -29.01
N LYS A 165 -27.41 10.47 -28.21
CA LYS A 165 -26.91 11.72 -27.59
C LYS A 165 -26.45 12.78 -28.60
N ASN A 166 -26.13 12.42 -29.84
CA ASN A 166 -25.86 13.39 -30.91
C ASN A 166 -27.13 13.89 -31.59
N ILE A 167 -28.21 13.10 -31.61
CA ILE A 167 -29.51 13.50 -32.19
C ILE A 167 -30.29 14.41 -31.24
N ASP A 168 -30.23 14.17 -29.92
CA ASP A 168 -30.94 15.01 -28.94
C ASP A 168 -30.29 16.39 -28.74
N ASN A 169 -29.01 16.56 -29.09
CA ASN A 169 -28.29 17.83 -28.94
C ASN A 169 -28.59 18.86 -30.04
N GLU A 170 -29.19 18.46 -31.17
CA GLU A 170 -29.71 19.44 -32.15
C GLU A 170 -31.14 19.89 -31.81
N ASN A 171 -31.90 19.09 -31.05
CA ASN A 171 -33.28 19.42 -30.70
C ASN A 171 -33.47 20.05 -29.32
N THR A 172 -32.48 20.02 -28.41
CA THR A 172 -32.59 20.69 -27.10
C THR A 172 -32.14 22.16 -27.08
N VAL A 173 -31.52 22.67 -28.15
CA VAL A 173 -31.15 24.10 -28.25
C VAL A 173 -32.37 25.01 -28.53
N LYS A 174 -33.54 24.45 -28.89
CA LYS A 174 -34.77 25.22 -29.10
C LYS A 174 -35.76 25.23 -27.92
N HIS A 175 -35.51 24.47 -26.85
CA HIS A 175 -36.45 24.43 -25.71
C HIS A 175 -35.91 24.94 -24.36
N GLN A 176 -34.70 25.53 -24.32
CA GLN A 176 -34.17 26.20 -23.13
C GLN A 176 -33.93 27.72 -23.31
N ILE A 177 -34.77 28.40 -24.10
CA ILE A 177 -34.81 29.87 -24.16
C ILE A 177 -36.02 30.47 -23.41
N ASN A 178 -36.96 29.67 -22.88
CA ASN A 178 -38.20 30.19 -22.28
C ASN A 178 -38.49 29.78 -20.82
N LEU A 179 -37.47 29.65 -19.97
CA LEU A 179 -37.66 29.47 -18.52
C LEU A 179 -36.72 30.35 -17.68
N ASN A 180 -36.50 31.60 -18.11
CA ASN A 180 -35.71 32.59 -17.36
C ASN A 180 -36.49 33.85 -16.96
N ASP A 181 -37.84 33.80 -16.92
CA ASP A 181 -38.67 34.86 -16.36
C ASP A 181 -39.49 34.33 -15.19
N ARG A 182 -38.89 34.31 -14.00
CA ARG A 182 -39.59 34.47 -12.72
C ARG A 182 -38.62 35.12 -11.74
N GLU A 183 -38.63 36.45 -11.75
CA GLU A 183 -38.19 37.27 -10.64
C GLU A 183 -38.81 36.77 -9.34
N ILE A 184 -37.97 36.41 -8.37
CA ILE A 184 -38.36 36.39 -6.96
C ILE A 184 -37.86 37.71 -6.38
N GLN A 185 -38.78 38.66 -6.29
CA GLN A 185 -38.61 39.87 -5.48
C GLN A 185 -38.50 39.44 -4.01
N LEU A 186 -37.34 39.68 -3.40
CA LEU A 186 -37.17 39.64 -1.96
C LEU A 186 -37.58 40.99 -1.41
N GLU A 187 -38.77 41.04 -0.79
CA GLU A 187 -39.25 42.17 -0.01
C GLU A 187 -38.30 42.46 1.15
N ASN A 188 -37.76 43.68 1.13
CA ASN A 188 -37.16 44.32 2.28
C ASN A 188 -38.24 44.56 3.35
N ASN A 189 -38.08 43.92 4.51
CA ASN A 189 -38.66 44.44 5.75
C ASN A 189 -37.54 44.66 6.76
N SER A 190 -37.04 45.90 6.74
CA SER A 190 -36.34 46.53 7.84
C SER A 190 -37.31 46.69 9.01
N ASN A 191 -37.01 46.06 10.14
CA ASN A 191 -37.34 46.64 11.44
C ASN A 191 -36.16 46.46 12.40
N THR A 192 -35.64 47.62 12.78
CA THR A 192 -34.62 47.91 13.78
C THR A 192 -35.13 47.59 15.19
N GLY A 193 -34.25 47.11 16.07
CA GLY A 193 -34.54 47.10 17.50
C GLY A 193 -33.66 46.23 18.39
N SER A 194 -32.63 46.87 18.96
CA SER A 194 -31.92 46.58 20.22
C SER A 194 -31.03 45.33 20.35
N ASP A 195 -29.72 45.63 20.39
CA ASP A 195 -28.76 45.25 21.43
C ASP A 195 -28.72 43.79 21.95
N SER A 196 -27.69 43.06 21.52
CA SER A 196 -26.60 42.74 22.47
C SER A 196 -25.35 42.28 21.70
N ILE A 197 -24.28 43.04 21.87
CA ILE A 197 -22.92 42.61 21.54
C ILE A 197 -22.56 41.52 22.56
N VAL A 198 -22.81 40.26 22.22
CA VAL A 198 -22.22 39.13 22.93
C VAL A 198 -20.84 38.89 22.34
N ILE A 199 -19.84 39.52 22.96
CA ILE A 199 -18.45 39.10 22.85
C ILE A 199 -18.42 37.63 23.23
N ASN A 200 -18.19 36.74 22.26
CA ASN A 200 -17.93 35.33 22.51
C ASN A 200 -16.66 35.22 23.36
N LYS A 201 -16.82 35.22 24.69
CA LYS A 201 -15.83 34.66 25.59
C LYS A 201 -15.66 33.21 25.17
N GLU A 202 -14.47 32.82 24.73
CA GLU A 202 -14.09 31.43 24.56
C GLU A 202 -14.31 30.69 25.87
N SER A 203 -15.49 30.10 26.03
CA SER A 203 -15.76 29.20 27.14
C SER A 203 -15.00 27.92 26.86
N LYS A 204 -13.91 27.67 27.59
CA LYS A 204 -13.32 26.33 27.71
C LYS A 204 -14.30 25.42 28.46
N CYS A 205 -15.34 24.98 27.76
CA CYS A 205 -16.25 23.96 28.25
C CYS A 205 -15.56 22.61 28.06
N ILE A 206 -14.94 22.11 29.13
CA ILE A 206 -14.41 20.73 29.16
C ILE A 206 -15.60 19.83 29.50
N LEU A 207 -16.23 19.26 28.48
CA LEU A 207 -17.26 18.24 28.70
C LEU A 207 -16.62 16.99 29.30
N GLN A 208 -17.26 16.45 30.34
CA GLN A 208 -16.88 15.16 30.92
C GLN A 208 -17.14 14.03 29.91
N ASP A 209 -16.25 13.04 29.85
CA ASP A 209 -16.26 11.97 28.84
C ASP A 209 -17.61 11.22 28.80
N ILE A 210 -18.30 11.07 29.95
CA ILE A 210 -19.63 10.45 30.06
C ILE A 210 -20.73 11.28 29.38
N LEU A 211 -20.68 12.61 29.51
CA LEU A 211 -21.62 13.52 28.85
C LEU A 211 -21.36 13.54 27.34
N LEU A 212 -20.11 13.49 26.92
CA LEU A 212 -19.72 13.41 25.51
C LEU A 212 -20.20 12.09 24.87
N ASP A 213 -20.01 10.96 25.56
CA ASP A 213 -20.48 9.64 25.11
C ASP A 213 -22.03 9.61 25.03
N LYS A 214 -22.73 10.24 25.98
CA LYS A 214 -24.19 10.42 25.93
C LYS A 214 -24.65 11.28 24.75
N ILE A 215 -23.99 12.42 24.48
CA ILE A 215 -24.35 13.28 23.34
C ILE A 215 -24.13 12.55 22.01
N ILE A 216 -22.99 11.85 21.87
CA ILE A 216 -22.66 11.08 20.66
C ILE A 216 -23.62 9.92 20.49
N SER A 217 -23.87 9.13 21.54
CA SER A 217 -24.85 8.03 21.48
C SER A 217 -26.25 8.55 21.17
N PHE A 218 -26.72 9.67 21.73
CA PHE A 218 -28.00 10.26 21.32
C PHE A 218 -28.02 10.72 19.85
N SER A 219 -26.89 11.22 19.35
CA SER A 219 -26.75 11.66 17.95
C SER A 219 -26.67 10.49 16.97
N VAL A 220 -26.21 9.32 17.42
CA VAL A 220 -26.00 8.12 16.59
C VAL A 220 -27.15 7.10 16.74
N VAL A 221 -27.77 6.97 17.91
CA VAL A 221 -28.80 5.95 18.24
C VAL A 221 -30.19 6.29 17.68
N ASN A 222 -30.46 7.55 17.35
CA ASN A 222 -31.69 7.93 16.62
C ASN A 222 -31.55 7.84 15.09
N LEU A 223 -30.47 7.26 14.56
CA LEU A 223 -30.35 6.98 13.13
C LEU A 223 -31.01 5.64 12.83
N PRO A 224 -32.19 5.61 12.16
CA PRO A 224 -32.79 4.36 11.74
C PRO A 224 -31.78 3.64 10.84
N THR A 225 -31.58 2.36 11.16
CA THR A 225 -30.49 1.47 10.73
C THR A 225 -30.30 1.31 9.21
N PHE A 226 -31.04 2.00 8.34
CA PHE A 226 -30.91 1.88 6.89
C PHE A 226 -31.16 3.17 6.08
N ASN A 227 -31.17 4.36 6.69
CA ASN A 227 -31.41 5.58 5.89
C ASN A 227 -30.60 6.81 6.32
N ILE A 228 -29.30 6.62 6.55
CA ILE A 228 -28.40 7.76 6.73
C ILE A 228 -28.20 8.42 5.35
N LYS A 229 -28.60 9.69 5.22
CA LYS A 229 -28.11 10.51 4.12
C LYS A 229 -26.61 10.68 4.29
N TYR A 230 -25.86 10.39 3.23
CA TYR A 230 -24.40 10.45 3.14
C TYR A 230 -23.73 11.63 3.88
N LYS A 231 -24.42 12.78 3.94
CA LYS A 231 -23.96 14.04 4.55
C LYS A 231 -23.89 14.03 6.09
N ASP A 232 -24.72 13.25 6.78
CA ASP A 232 -24.79 13.31 8.26
C ASP A 232 -23.64 12.54 8.92
N VAL A 233 -23.26 11.39 8.35
CA VAL A 233 -22.07 10.61 8.74
C VAL A 233 -20.78 11.39 8.46
N GLU A 234 -20.75 12.15 7.37
CA GLU A 234 -19.62 12.98 7.00
C GLU A 234 -19.34 14.08 8.05
N ILE A 235 -20.37 14.73 8.58
CA ILE A 235 -20.24 15.77 9.60
C ILE A 235 -19.70 15.16 10.91
N VAL A 236 -20.27 14.04 11.35
CA VAL A 236 -19.85 13.35 12.59
C VAL A 236 -18.40 12.87 12.49
N LEU A 237 -17.99 12.34 11.34
CA LEU A 237 -16.61 11.94 11.08
C LEU A 237 -15.66 13.14 10.98
N ASN A 238 -16.05 14.23 10.30
CA ASN A 238 -15.24 15.45 10.24
C ASN A 238 -15.00 16.06 11.63
N ILE A 239 -15.96 15.95 12.55
CA ILE A 239 -15.81 16.35 13.96
C ILE A 239 -14.95 15.34 14.73
N ALA A 240 -15.05 14.04 14.43
CA ALA A 240 -14.22 13.02 15.04
C ALA A 240 -12.73 13.18 14.71
N LEU A 241 -12.41 13.64 13.51
CA LEU A 241 -11.04 13.77 13.01
C LEU A 241 -10.20 14.88 13.64
N VAL A 242 -10.84 15.81 14.35
CA VAL A 242 -10.16 16.89 15.10
C VAL A 242 -9.85 16.52 16.56
N SER A 243 -10.30 15.35 17.07
CA SER A 243 -10.03 14.93 18.46
C SER A 243 -9.88 13.42 18.61
N LYS A 244 -8.75 12.97 19.18
CA LYS A 244 -8.46 11.54 19.45
C LYS A 244 -9.53 10.90 20.32
N LYS A 245 -10.08 11.66 21.27
CA LYS A 245 -11.14 11.21 22.18
C LYS A 245 -12.46 10.97 21.42
N ILE A 246 -12.85 11.90 20.54
CA ILE A 246 -14.07 11.79 19.74
C ILE A 246 -13.94 10.67 18.71
N PHE A 247 -12.78 10.54 18.05
CA PHE A 247 -12.51 9.45 17.11
C PHE A 247 -12.65 8.07 17.77
N LYS A 248 -12.07 7.88 18.96
CA LYS A 248 -12.16 6.63 19.74
C LYS A 248 -13.60 6.29 20.16
N LEU A 249 -14.45 7.30 20.34
CA LEU A 249 -15.87 7.13 20.65
C LEU A 249 -16.65 6.77 19.39
N VAL A 250 -16.49 7.52 18.30
CA VAL A 250 -17.19 7.31 17.03
C VAL A 250 -16.82 5.96 16.39
N SER A 251 -15.57 5.52 16.50
CA SER A 251 -15.11 4.24 15.96
C SER A 251 -15.83 3.03 16.56
N LYS A 252 -16.40 3.14 17.76
CA LYS A 252 -17.18 2.05 18.39
C LYS A 252 -18.56 1.85 17.75
N TYR A 253 -19.07 2.88 17.08
CA TYR A 253 -20.40 2.88 16.48
C TYR A 253 -20.36 2.72 14.95
N ILE A 254 -19.17 2.64 14.35
CA ILE A 254 -19.00 2.32 12.93
C ILE A 254 -18.73 0.81 12.85
N PRO A 255 -19.70 -0.01 12.43
CA PRO A 255 -19.49 -1.44 12.32
C PRO A 255 -18.44 -1.73 11.23
N ASN A 256 -17.44 -2.55 11.57
CA ASN A 256 -16.50 -3.21 10.65
C ASN A 256 -16.07 -2.40 9.42
N GLY A 257 -15.13 -1.47 9.60
CA GLY A 257 -14.05 -1.23 8.64
C GLY A 257 -14.37 -0.78 7.21
N TYR A 258 -15.62 -0.52 6.80
CA TYR A 258 -15.94 -0.18 5.42
C TYR A 258 -16.86 1.04 5.27
N TYR A 259 -16.56 1.81 4.21
CA TYR A 259 -17.31 2.94 3.62
C TYR A 259 -17.11 4.35 4.20
N LEU A 260 -15.85 4.79 4.32
CA LEU A 260 -15.50 6.21 4.18
C LEU A 260 -15.46 6.60 2.69
N ARG A 261 -16.57 6.47 1.95
CA ARG A 261 -16.73 6.90 0.54
C ARG A 261 -17.19 8.37 0.42
N GLY A 262 -16.89 9.18 1.43
CA GLY A 262 -17.34 10.57 1.54
C GLY A 262 -16.22 11.58 1.38
N PRO A 263 -16.55 12.85 1.11
CA PRO A 263 -15.58 13.94 1.06
C PRO A 263 -15.16 14.33 2.49
N ILE A 264 -14.66 13.36 3.24
CA ILE A 264 -13.97 13.60 4.49
C ILE A 264 -12.72 14.38 4.12
N ASN A 265 -12.67 15.63 4.57
CA ASN A 265 -11.56 16.51 4.28
C ASN A 265 -10.36 16.15 5.14
N LEU A 266 -9.70 15.06 4.76
CA LEU A 266 -8.40 14.62 5.28
C LEU A 266 -7.27 15.59 4.87
N GLN A 267 -7.55 16.76 4.28
CA GLN A 267 -6.56 17.77 3.90
C GLN A 267 -6.36 18.88 4.97
N ARG A 268 -7.12 18.88 6.08
CA ARG A 268 -6.93 19.87 7.16
C ARG A 268 -5.68 19.61 8.01
N GLU A 269 -4.82 20.62 8.18
CA GLU A 269 -3.58 20.59 8.98
C GLU A 269 -3.74 20.03 10.41
N ASN A 270 -4.92 20.18 11.01
CA ASN A 270 -5.23 19.71 12.36
C ASN A 270 -5.85 18.29 12.41
N CYS A 271 -5.92 17.59 11.27
CA CYS A 271 -6.51 16.26 11.19
C CYS A 271 -5.56 15.22 11.79
N ILE A 272 -6.01 14.48 12.79
CA ILE A 272 -5.21 13.43 13.42
C ILE A 272 -4.88 12.29 12.44
N VAL A 273 -5.69 12.10 11.39
CA VAL A 273 -5.43 11.14 10.30
C VAL A 273 -4.37 11.64 9.30
N GLN A 274 -4.11 12.95 9.25
CA GLN A 274 -2.93 13.47 8.54
C GLN A 274 -1.64 13.30 9.33
N SER A 275 -1.72 13.04 10.64
CA SER A 275 -0.52 12.70 11.40
C SER A 275 -0.05 11.32 10.92
N PRO A 276 1.19 11.22 10.42
CA PRO A 276 1.78 9.94 10.02
C PRO A 276 1.57 8.85 11.08
N PRO A 277 1.14 7.64 10.69
CA PRO A 277 0.83 6.59 11.64
C PRO A 277 2.09 6.13 12.36
N LEU A 278 1.97 5.84 13.64
CA LEU A 278 2.99 5.11 14.39
C LEU A 278 3.01 3.65 13.89
N PHE A 279 1.82 3.05 13.77
CA PHE A 279 1.62 1.70 13.26
C PHE A 279 1.15 1.69 11.79
N PHE A 280 1.90 1.05 10.90
CA PHE A 280 1.55 0.87 9.49
C PHE A 280 1.32 -0.61 9.18
N ASP A 281 0.07 -0.96 8.89
CA ASP A 281 -0.31 -2.24 8.28
C ASP A 281 -0.18 -2.13 6.76
N TYR A 282 0.58 -3.04 6.16
CA TYR A 282 0.86 -3.06 4.73
C TYR A 282 -0.40 -3.07 3.85
N GLU A 283 -1.49 -3.69 4.29
CA GLU A 283 -2.79 -3.65 3.60
C GLU A 283 -3.34 -2.23 3.38
N SER A 284 -2.85 -1.26 4.16
CA SER A 284 -3.22 0.15 4.05
C SER A 284 -2.55 0.86 2.87
N ILE A 285 -1.60 0.24 2.18
CA ILE A 285 -0.88 0.83 1.04
C ILE A 285 -1.83 1.27 -0.08
N LYS A 286 -2.96 0.57 -0.28
CA LYS A 286 -4.02 0.92 -1.23
C LYS A 286 -4.67 2.28 -1.00
N TYR A 287 -4.49 2.87 0.18
CA TYR A 287 -5.05 4.18 0.52
C TYR A 287 -4.09 5.34 0.24
N ILE A 288 -2.84 5.06 -0.16
CA ILE A 288 -1.88 6.09 -0.59
C ILE A 288 -2.25 6.48 -2.02
N LYS A 289 -2.73 7.72 -2.18
CA LYS A 289 -3.31 8.16 -3.44
C LYS A 289 -2.24 8.36 -4.50
N TYR A 290 -2.55 7.95 -5.71
CA TYR A 290 -1.70 8.27 -6.85
C TYR A 290 -1.73 9.76 -7.13
N GLY A 291 -0.56 10.30 -7.47
CA GLY A 291 -0.36 11.72 -7.69
C GLY A 291 -0.27 12.57 -6.42
N GLU A 292 -0.28 11.94 -5.25
CA GLU A 292 0.12 12.61 -4.01
C GLU A 292 1.60 13.02 -4.09
N SER A 293 1.97 14.12 -3.43
CA SER A 293 3.37 14.58 -3.45
C SER A 293 4.26 13.53 -2.78
N THR A 294 5.46 13.33 -3.35
CA THR A 294 6.46 12.44 -2.76
C THR A 294 6.83 12.88 -1.36
N ASP A 295 6.84 14.19 -1.10
CA ASP A 295 7.13 14.74 0.23
C ASP A 295 6.09 14.34 1.25
N ARG A 296 4.81 14.38 0.89
CA ARG A 296 3.73 13.94 1.78
C ARG A 296 3.78 12.44 2.00
N THR A 297 4.09 11.66 0.97
CA THR A 297 4.28 10.22 1.09
C THR A 297 5.46 9.92 2.02
N ASN A 298 6.62 10.55 1.83
CA ASN A 298 7.78 10.42 2.70
C ASN A 298 7.46 10.85 4.15
N GLN A 299 6.70 11.93 4.33
CA GLN A 299 6.26 12.37 5.64
C GLN A 299 5.40 11.30 6.33
N LEU A 300 4.49 10.64 5.60
CA LEU A 300 3.66 9.53 6.11
C LEU A 300 4.51 8.36 6.64
N PHE A 301 5.58 7.99 5.96
CA PHE A 301 6.46 6.90 6.40
C PHE A 301 7.51 7.35 7.42
N SER A 302 7.80 8.64 7.50
CA SER A 302 8.82 9.18 8.40
C SER A 302 8.57 8.92 9.88
N ARG A 303 7.31 8.73 10.32
CA ARG A 303 6.98 8.51 11.74
C ARG A 303 6.52 7.09 12.06
N VAL A 304 6.53 6.20 11.08
CA VAL A 304 6.20 4.78 11.31
C VAL A 304 7.24 4.21 12.26
N ASP A 305 6.78 3.70 13.40
CA ASP A 305 7.59 3.03 14.41
C ASP A 305 7.29 1.52 14.48
N GLU A 306 6.09 1.11 14.07
CA GLU A 306 5.65 -0.28 13.95
C GLU A 306 5.18 -0.57 12.52
N PHE A 307 5.74 -1.62 11.91
CA PHE A 307 5.32 -2.13 10.62
C PHE A 307 4.76 -3.53 10.77
N HIS A 308 3.59 -3.76 10.16
CA HIS A 308 2.92 -5.04 10.12
C HIS A 308 2.60 -5.45 8.70
N ILE A 309 2.78 -6.73 8.41
CA ILE A 309 2.34 -7.35 7.17
C ILE A 309 1.88 -8.78 7.46
N SER A 310 0.76 -9.18 6.86
CA SER A 310 0.35 -10.58 6.75
C SER A 310 0.63 -11.03 5.34
N SER A 311 1.41 -12.09 5.19
CA SER A 311 1.64 -12.67 3.87
C SER A 311 0.38 -13.36 3.35
N ASP A 312 0.19 -13.28 2.04
CA ASP A 312 -0.83 -14.00 1.26
C ASP A 312 -0.26 -15.22 0.53
N GLU A 313 0.98 -15.62 0.82
CA GLU A 313 1.63 -16.80 0.22
C GLU A 313 0.88 -18.10 0.44
N TYR A 314 0.04 -18.19 1.47
CA TYR A 314 -0.86 -19.32 1.67
C TYR A 314 -1.71 -19.61 0.42
N ASP A 315 -2.10 -18.57 -0.31
CA ASP A 315 -2.96 -18.70 -1.49
C ASP A 315 -2.27 -19.40 -2.67
N ILE A 316 -0.93 -19.52 -2.69
CA ILE A 316 -0.18 -20.05 -3.85
C ILE A 316 -0.59 -21.50 -4.17
N TYR A 317 -0.60 -22.38 -3.17
CA TYR A 317 -0.82 -23.82 -3.36
C TYR A 317 -2.08 -24.35 -2.67
N ILE A 318 -3.10 -23.53 -2.43
CA ILE A 318 -4.35 -24.00 -1.79
C ILE A 318 -5.32 -24.70 -2.78
N ASN A 319 -5.99 -25.76 -2.34
CA ASN A 319 -7.04 -26.44 -3.13
C ASN A 319 -8.44 -25.81 -2.95
N ASP A 320 -8.68 -25.10 -1.84
CA ASP A 320 -10.01 -24.62 -1.41
C ASP A 320 -10.33 -23.18 -1.85
N GLY A 321 -9.72 -22.72 -2.94
CA GLY A 321 -9.84 -21.34 -3.41
C GLY A 321 -9.00 -20.35 -2.60
N VAL A 322 -8.76 -19.15 -3.12
CA VAL A 322 -7.89 -18.16 -2.46
C VAL A 322 -8.65 -17.39 -1.36
N GLU A 323 -7.96 -16.98 -0.29
CA GLU A 323 -8.54 -16.26 0.86
C GLU A 323 -9.20 -14.92 0.43
N ARG A 324 -8.68 -14.31 -0.64
CA ARG A 324 -9.23 -13.07 -1.20
C ARG A 324 -10.52 -13.32 -1.97
N PHE A 325 -11.65 -13.27 -1.26
CA PHE A 325 -13.00 -13.49 -1.81
C PHE A 325 -13.27 -12.82 -3.17
N TYR A 326 -12.87 -11.56 -3.35
CA TYR A 326 -13.12 -10.83 -4.60
C TYR A 326 -12.45 -11.48 -5.84
N ILE A 327 -11.41 -12.30 -5.66
CA ILE A 327 -10.74 -13.01 -6.77
C ILE A 327 -11.64 -14.13 -7.29
N ASN A 328 -12.37 -14.80 -6.40
CA ASN A 328 -13.28 -15.89 -6.75
C ASN A 328 -14.63 -15.35 -7.23
N ASP A 329 -15.17 -14.34 -6.56
CA ASP A 329 -16.58 -13.94 -6.71
C ASP A 329 -16.80 -12.67 -7.53
N GLU A 330 -15.77 -11.85 -7.69
CA GLU A 330 -15.87 -10.54 -8.35
C GLU A 330 -14.97 -10.45 -9.59
N THR A 331 -14.74 -11.56 -10.29
CA THR A 331 -13.93 -11.59 -11.52
C THR A 331 -14.67 -12.12 -12.75
N PHE A 332 -14.30 -11.66 -13.96
CA PHE A 332 -14.92 -12.11 -15.22
C PHE A 332 -14.30 -13.39 -15.81
N THR A 333 -13.18 -13.84 -15.25
CA THR A 333 -12.35 -14.88 -15.84
C THR A 333 -12.04 -15.97 -14.84
N ASP A 334 -12.26 -17.21 -15.26
CA ASP A 334 -12.00 -18.43 -14.47
C ASP A 334 -10.49 -18.70 -14.26
N ASN A 335 -9.60 -17.79 -14.69
CA ASN A 335 -8.14 -17.91 -14.59
C ASN A 335 -7.50 -16.80 -13.73
N GLU A 336 -8.29 -15.93 -13.10
CA GLU A 336 -7.73 -14.82 -12.31
C GLU A 336 -7.03 -15.34 -11.05
N ASP A 337 -7.52 -16.44 -10.49
CA ASP A 337 -6.92 -17.18 -9.38
C ASP A 337 -5.49 -17.65 -9.73
N LEU A 338 -5.29 -18.30 -10.89
CA LEU A 338 -4.01 -18.77 -11.38
C LEU A 338 -3.05 -17.59 -11.63
N CYS A 339 -3.60 -16.49 -12.15
CA CYS A 339 -2.82 -15.27 -12.35
C CYS A 339 -2.39 -14.64 -11.03
N TYR A 340 -3.26 -14.66 -10.01
CA TYR A 340 -2.98 -14.15 -8.68
C TYR A 340 -1.92 -14.99 -7.97
N ARG A 341 -2.08 -16.31 -7.94
CA ARG A 341 -1.11 -17.26 -7.36
C ARG A 341 0.30 -17.06 -7.92
N LYS A 342 0.42 -17.04 -9.26
CA LYS A 342 1.69 -16.75 -9.95
C LYS A 342 2.23 -15.35 -9.69
N SER A 343 1.36 -14.39 -9.39
CA SER A 343 1.78 -13.03 -9.13
C SER A 343 2.35 -12.90 -7.74
N ILE A 344 1.82 -13.62 -6.74
CA ILE A 344 2.36 -13.60 -5.37
C ILE A 344 3.86 -13.89 -5.42
N GLU A 345 4.28 -14.98 -6.05
CA GLU A 345 5.69 -15.39 -6.21
C GLU A 345 6.58 -14.35 -6.94
N SER A 346 6.02 -13.33 -7.58
CA SER A 346 6.81 -12.34 -8.32
C SER A 346 7.40 -11.25 -7.41
N ASP A 347 8.69 -10.94 -7.59
CA ASP A 347 9.34 -9.76 -6.97
C ASP A 347 8.66 -8.40 -7.28
N ARG A 348 7.73 -8.36 -8.23
CA ARG A 348 6.99 -7.15 -8.62
C ARG A 348 5.60 -7.05 -7.99
N TYR A 349 5.25 -8.03 -7.14
CA TYR A 349 3.96 -8.14 -6.49
C TYR A 349 3.71 -7.04 -5.46
N LEU A 350 4.66 -6.89 -4.53
CA LEU A 350 4.60 -5.96 -3.42
C LEU A 350 5.24 -4.62 -3.81
N PRO A 351 4.50 -3.49 -3.84
CA PRO A 351 5.16 -2.19 -3.91
C PRO A 351 6.13 -1.98 -2.74
N HIS A 352 7.35 -1.57 -3.05
CA HIS A 352 8.34 -1.17 -2.05
C HIS A 352 7.95 0.17 -1.43
N LEU A 353 8.01 0.21 -0.10
CA LEU A 353 7.65 1.38 0.70
C LEU A 353 8.77 2.42 0.68
N PRO A 354 8.45 3.71 0.90
CA PRO A 354 9.46 4.72 1.21
C PRO A 354 10.22 4.38 2.49
N ALA A 355 11.37 5.01 2.67
CA ALA A 355 12.17 4.83 3.88
C ALA A 355 11.37 5.17 5.15
N MET A 356 11.50 4.33 6.18
CA MET A 356 10.86 4.51 7.49
C MET A 356 11.92 4.83 8.55
N PRO A 357 12.40 6.08 8.64
CA PRO A 357 13.53 6.47 9.50
C PRO A 357 13.36 6.25 11.00
N ASN A 358 12.12 6.11 11.47
CA ASN A 358 11.79 5.88 12.88
C ASN A 358 11.31 4.46 13.16
N LEU A 359 11.43 3.54 12.18
CA LEU A 359 10.95 2.16 12.32
C LEU A 359 11.72 1.43 13.41
N LYS A 360 10.99 0.88 14.37
CA LYS A 360 11.54 0.12 15.50
C LYS A 360 11.08 -1.33 15.50
N ARG A 361 9.86 -1.61 15.07
CA ARG A 361 9.25 -2.95 15.18
C ARG A 361 8.74 -3.42 13.83
N ILE A 362 9.13 -4.62 13.42
CA ILE A 362 8.59 -5.31 12.25
C ILE A 362 7.90 -6.59 12.72
N THR A 363 6.66 -6.79 12.31
CA THR A 363 5.90 -8.03 12.55
C THR A 363 5.34 -8.57 11.24
N LEU A 364 5.85 -9.72 10.83
CA LEU A 364 5.36 -10.50 9.70
C LEU A 364 4.65 -11.75 10.20
N ILE A 365 3.43 -11.99 9.71
CA ILE A 365 2.65 -13.19 10.03
C ILE A 365 2.28 -13.97 8.76
N LYS A 366 1.96 -15.25 8.93
CA LYS A 366 1.60 -16.16 7.82
C LYS A 366 2.67 -16.20 6.71
N TYR A 367 3.96 -16.04 7.04
CA TYR A 367 5.03 -16.13 6.04
C TYR A 367 5.27 -17.58 5.66
N TYR A 368 5.35 -17.89 4.38
CA TYR A 368 5.70 -19.24 3.92
C TYR A 368 7.11 -19.26 3.32
N GLY A 369 7.54 -18.14 2.74
CA GLY A 369 8.89 -17.97 2.19
C GLY A 369 9.12 -18.80 0.93
N TYR A 370 8.17 -18.79 -0.01
CA TYR A 370 8.29 -19.55 -1.26
C TYR A 370 9.41 -19.01 -2.15
N GLU A 371 9.22 -17.81 -2.67
CA GLU A 371 10.13 -17.18 -3.62
C GLU A 371 10.71 -15.89 -3.02
N SER A 372 11.45 -15.13 -3.82
CA SER A 372 12.15 -13.93 -3.35
C SER A 372 11.23 -12.72 -3.10
N ASN A 373 9.94 -12.76 -3.43
CA ASN A 373 9.03 -11.61 -3.37
C ASN A 373 8.97 -10.92 -1.99
N TYR A 374 8.57 -11.63 -0.94
CA TYR A 374 8.48 -11.10 0.42
C TYR A 374 9.88 -10.87 1.01
N SER A 375 10.84 -11.77 0.73
CA SER A 375 12.21 -11.65 1.22
C SER A 375 12.94 -10.41 0.66
N SER A 376 12.77 -10.12 -0.64
CA SER A 376 13.26 -8.93 -1.33
C SER A 376 12.60 -7.66 -0.79
N PHE A 377 11.28 -7.71 -0.55
CA PHE A 377 10.54 -6.62 0.08
C PHE A 377 11.06 -6.30 1.49
N LEU A 378 11.24 -7.31 2.35
CA LEU A 378 11.81 -7.16 3.70
C LEU A 378 13.25 -6.67 3.66
N THR A 379 14.05 -7.20 2.72
CA THR A 379 15.41 -6.72 2.45
C THR A 379 15.42 -5.25 2.10
N SER A 380 14.48 -4.79 1.26
CA SER A 380 14.34 -3.38 0.91
C SER A 380 13.97 -2.52 2.12
N ILE A 381 13.12 -3.00 3.02
CA ILE A 381 12.80 -2.30 4.28
C ILE A 381 14.06 -2.21 5.16
N CYS A 382 14.78 -3.31 5.35
CA CYS A 382 15.98 -3.34 6.17
C CYS A 382 17.08 -2.40 5.66
N LYS A 383 17.27 -2.34 4.32
CA LYS A 383 18.27 -1.47 3.68
C LYS A 383 17.87 0.01 3.65
N SER A 384 16.58 0.31 3.53
CA SER A 384 16.09 1.70 3.50
C SER A 384 15.88 2.30 4.88
N THR A 385 15.74 1.47 5.92
CA THR A 385 15.68 1.93 7.31
C THR A 385 17.09 2.32 7.77
N PRO A 386 17.32 3.58 8.17
CA PRO A 386 18.60 4.03 8.69
C PRO A 386 19.02 3.20 9.91
N SER A 387 20.31 2.86 9.99
CA SER A 387 20.92 2.29 11.18
C SER A 387 22.09 3.16 11.65
N GLY A 388 22.07 3.55 12.93
CA GLY A 388 23.06 4.45 13.53
C GLY A 388 22.43 5.55 14.39
N ASP A 389 23.24 6.20 15.25
CA ASP A 389 22.81 7.30 16.13
C ASP A 389 21.60 6.97 17.03
N GLY A 390 21.48 5.71 17.46
CA GLY A 390 20.35 5.21 18.25
C GLY A 390 19.04 5.03 17.46
N ARG A 391 19.11 5.06 16.12
CA ARG A 391 18.00 4.77 15.20
C ARG A 391 18.25 3.47 14.45
N GLY A 392 17.19 2.69 14.27
CA GLY A 392 17.24 1.40 13.59
C GLY A 392 16.18 0.45 14.13
N ILE A 393 16.12 -0.73 13.52
CA ILE A 393 15.17 -1.77 13.92
C ILE A 393 15.57 -2.30 15.30
N GLU A 394 14.62 -2.28 16.24
CA GLU A 394 14.80 -2.77 17.60
C GLU A 394 14.19 -4.17 17.77
N GLN A 395 13.09 -4.48 17.10
CA GLN A 395 12.41 -5.77 17.22
C GLN A 395 11.98 -6.28 15.84
N PHE A 396 12.29 -7.53 15.58
CA PHE A 396 11.83 -8.23 14.39
C PHE A 396 11.11 -9.51 14.83
N LYS A 397 9.88 -9.70 14.35
CA LYS A 397 9.06 -10.88 14.62
C LYS A 397 8.54 -11.46 13.31
N ILE A 398 8.71 -12.75 13.14
CA ILE A 398 8.21 -13.49 11.99
C ILE A 398 7.55 -14.81 12.43
N ASP A 399 6.41 -15.12 11.81
CA ASP A 399 5.74 -16.41 11.92
C ASP A 399 5.80 -17.15 10.59
N ILE A 400 6.62 -18.21 10.56
CA ILE A 400 6.93 -19.04 9.39
C ILE A 400 6.07 -20.30 9.43
N ASN A 401 5.29 -20.48 8.37
CA ASN A 401 4.35 -21.57 8.18
C ASN A 401 4.76 -22.43 6.98
N LYS A 402 4.20 -23.63 6.96
CA LYS A 402 4.28 -24.57 5.83
C LYS A 402 2.87 -24.84 5.34
N ASP A 403 2.71 -25.09 4.04
CA ASP A 403 1.40 -25.45 3.49
C ASP A 403 1.01 -26.91 3.82
N TRP A 404 -0.14 -27.34 3.31
CA TRP A 404 -0.67 -28.68 3.54
C TRP A 404 0.21 -29.79 2.95
N ASN A 405 1.06 -29.49 1.96
CA ASN A 405 2.05 -30.39 1.39
C ASN A 405 3.45 -30.20 2.03
N SER A 406 3.49 -29.36 3.07
CA SER A 406 4.67 -28.77 3.69
C SER A 406 5.70 -28.21 2.71
N ALA A 407 5.20 -27.51 1.69
CA ALA A 407 5.96 -26.61 0.85
C ALA A 407 5.97 -25.19 1.45
N PRO A 408 6.92 -24.33 1.04
CA PRO A 408 8.09 -24.66 0.19
C PRO A 408 9.04 -25.63 0.89
N ASP A 409 9.89 -26.33 0.12
CA ASP A 409 10.86 -27.30 0.67
C ASP A 409 11.76 -26.68 1.74
N PHE A 410 12.08 -25.40 1.56
CA PHE A 410 12.63 -24.54 2.59
C PHE A 410 12.06 -23.12 2.49
N SER A 411 12.03 -22.38 3.59
CA SER A 411 11.60 -20.97 3.56
C SER A 411 12.76 -20.03 3.26
N ASN A 412 12.58 -19.10 2.33
CA ASN A 412 13.57 -18.06 2.01
C ASN A 412 13.80 -17.13 3.22
N LEU A 413 15.05 -16.94 3.63
CA LEU A 413 15.43 -16.11 4.78
C LEU A 413 16.50 -15.07 4.43
N ASP A 414 16.66 -14.70 3.15
CA ASP A 414 17.70 -13.77 2.68
C ASP A 414 17.68 -12.41 3.40
N PHE A 415 16.51 -11.99 3.90
CA PHE A 415 16.35 -10.75 4.66
C PHE A 415 17.06 -10.75 6.02
N LEU A 416 17.45 -11.91 6.57
CA LEU A 416 18.16 -12.01 7.86
C LEU A 416 19.55 -11.36 7.80
N GLU A 417 20.25 -11.51 6.68
CA GLU A 417 21.58 -10.91 6.48
C GLU A 417 21.54 -9.37 6.59
N PRO A 418 20.75 -8.64 5.78
CA PRO A 418 20.66 -7.18 5.90
C PRO A 418 20.08 -6.75 7.25
N LEU A 419 19.14 -7.50 7.84
CA LEU A 419 18.62 -7.19 9.17
C LEU A 419 19.74 -7.20 10.23
N ILE A 420 20.50 -8.30 10.31
CA ILE A 420 21.53 -8.47 11.35
C ILE A 420 22.73 -7.58 11.07
N ARG A 421 23.21 -7.50 9.82
CA ARG A 421 24.41 -6.70 9.50
C ARG A 421 24.18 -5.21 9.69
N LEU A 422 23.01 -4.70 9.31
CA LEU A 422 22.73 -3.26 9.40
C LEU A 422 22.24 -2.85 10.79
N HIS A 423 21.42 -3.68 11.47
CA HIS A 423 20.69 -3.27 12.67
C HIS A 423 21.16 -3.95 13.96
N SER A 424 22.23 -4.74 13.96
CA SER A 424 22.77 -5.41 15.17
C SER A 424 23.00 -4.49 16.38
N ASN A 425 23.39 -3.23 16.15
CA ASN A 425 23.60 -2.24 17.21
C ASN A 425 22.30 -1.72 17.85
N THR A 426 21.17 -1.81 17.16
CA THR A 426 19.86 -1.32 17.63
C THR A 426 18.90 -2.42 18.00
N LEU A 427 19.12 -3.63 17.47
CA LEU A 427 18.32 -4.81 17.77
C LEU A 427 18.32 -5.09 19.27
N LYS A 428 17.12 -5.35 19.77
CA LYS A 428 16.83 -5.84 21.12
C LYS A 428 16.35 -7.28 21.05
N SER A 429 15.58 -7.63 20.02
CA SER A 429 15.09 -8.99 19.82
C SER A 429 14.81 -9.36 18.36
N ILE A 430 15.14 -10.59 18.00
CA ILE A 430 14.65 -11.29 16.81
C ILE A 430 13.84 -12.49 17.31
N GLU A 431 12.57 -12.60 16.92
CA GLU A 431 11.69 -13.72 17.24
C GLU A 431 11.27 -14.42 15.94
N ILE A 432 11.70 -15.67 15.76
CA ILE A 432 11.33 -16.53 14.64
C ILE A 432 10.47 -17.65 15.20
N LYS A 433 9.19 -17.66 14.84
CA LYS A 433 8.31 -18.81 15.07
C LYS A 433 8.36 -19.71 13.84
N TYR A 434 8.85 -20.93 14.03
CA TYR A 434 9.03 -21.90 12.97
C TYR A 434 8.69 -23.31 13.45
N GLU A 435 7.44 -23.49 13.90
CA GLU A 435 7.01 -24.69 14.60
C GLU A 435 7.05 -25.94 13.71
N TYR A 436 6.64 -25.82 12.44
CA TYR A 436 6.53 -26.93 11.48
C TYR A 436 7.73 -27.04 10.52
N CYS A 437 8.94 -26.81 11.02
CA CYS A 437 10.17 -26.88 10.23
C CYS A 437 10.56 -28.32 9.81
N ARG A 438 11.10 -28.48 8.60
CA ARG A 438 11.79 -29.69 8.12
C ARG A 438 13.31 -29.57 8.31
N ASP A 439 14.04 -30.65 8.03
CA ASP A 439 15.50 -30.66 8.12
C ASP A 439 16.15 -29.64 7.17
N LEU A 440 15.64 -29.56 5.94
CA LEU A 440 16.16 -28.63 4.95
C LEU A 440 16.00 -27.17 5.40
N ASP A 441 14.91 -26.84 6.11
CA ASP A 441 14.73 -25.52 6.72
C ASP A 441 15.83 -25.18 7.71
N MET A 442 16.21 -26.15 8.53
CA MET A 442 17.27 -25.97 9.52
C MET A 442 18.65 -25.86 8.85
N VAL A 443 18.89 -26.59 7.75
CA VAL A 443 20.12 -26.43 6.94
C VAL A 443 20.23 -25.00 6.41
N ILE A 444 19.17 -24.48 5.79
CA ILE A 444 19.16 -23.12 5.22
C ILE A 444 19.26 -22.05 6.32
N LEU A 445 18.58 -22.24 7.45
CA LEU A 445 18.73 -21.33 8.60
C LEU A 445 20.17 -21.29 9.11
N LEU A 446 20.82 -22.44 9.27
CA LEU A 446 22.23 -22.51 9.67
C LEU A 446 23.10 -21.77 8.65
N GLU A 447 22.92 -22.04 7.35
CA GLU A 447 23.67 -21.40 6.27
C GLU A 447 23.62 -19.87 6.34
N HIS A 448 22.44 -19.27 6.52
CA HIS A 448 22.30 -17.82 6.67
C HIS A 448 22.98 -17.27 7.93
N LEU A 449 22.99 -18.02 9.02
CA LEU A 449 23.53 -17.56 10.30
C LEU A 449 25.05 -17.82 10.46
N LYS A 450 25.65 -18.77 9.71
CA LYS A 450 27.07 -19.14 9.79
C LYS A 450 28.01 -17.94 9.75
N ASP A 451 27.77 -17.01 8.83
CA ASP A 451 28.62 -15.83 8.64
C ASP A 451 28.19 -14.63 9.49
N LEU A 452 27.04 -14.73 10.17
CA LEU A 452 26.50 -13.71 11.05
C LEU A 452 26.86 -13.95 12.51
N ILE A 453 27.32 -15.16 12.86
CA ILE A 453 27.64 -15.55 14.24
C ILE A 453 28.55 -14.56 14.98
N PRO A 454 29.63 -14.01 14.40
CA PRO A 454 30.49 -13.07 15.13
C PRO A 454 29.74 -11.78 15.48
N THR A 455 28.85 -11.33 14.58
CA THR A 455 28.01 -10.15 14.80
C THR A 455 26.96 -10.44 15.87
N MET A 456 26.35 -11.62 15.85
CA MET A 456 25.33 -12.06 16.82
C MET A 456 25.90 -12.28 18.23
N GLU A 457 27.16 -12.72 18.35
CA GLU A 457 27.86 -12.88 19.63
C GLU A 457 28.32 -11.54 20.20
N GLN A 458 28.80 -10.63 19.35
CA GLN A 458 29.24 -9.30 19.75
C GLN A 458 28.09 -8.46 20.33
N HIS A 459 26.88 -8.60 19.79
CA HIS A 459 25.73 -7.79 20.17
C HIS A 459 24.76 -8.60 21.04
N SER A 460 24.46 -8.10 22.24
CA SER A 460 23.70 -8.84 23.27
C SER A 460 22.18 -8.82 23.09
N TYR A 461 21.67 -8.85 21.85
CA TYR A 461 20.22 -8.95 21.61
C TYR A 461 19.70 -10.37 21.86
N SER A 462 18.39 -10.47 22.09
CA SER A 462 17.71 -11.76 22.26
C SER A 462 17.39 -12.37 20.90
N PHE A 463 17.84 -13.61 20.65
CA PHE A 463 17.47 -14.35 19.45
C PHE A 463 16.57 -15.52 19.85
N ILE A 464 15.28 -15.40 19.63
CA ILE A 464 14.25 -16.34 20.09
C ILE A 464 13.81 -17.18 18.89
N LEU A 465 14.22 -18.44 18.85
CA LEU A 465 13.81 -19.40 17.82
C LEU A 465 12.85 -20.42 18.43
N HIS A 466 11.58 -20.39 18.00
CA HIS A 466 10.60 -21.43 18.32
C HIS A 466 10.62 -22.47 17.21
N ALA A 467 11.46 -23.49 17.35
CA ALA A 467 11.60 -24.58 16.38
C ALA A 467 11.95 -25.90 17.08
N ASN A 468 12.01 -26.99 16.31
CA ASN A 468 12.45 -28.30 16.81
C ASN A 468 13.99 -28.35 16.91
N TYR A 469 14.53 -28.22 18.12
CA TYR A 469 15.99 -28.20 18.33
C TYR A 469 16.65 -29.57 18.10
N ARG A 470 15.89 -30.68 18.12
CA ARG A 470 16.42 -32.00 17.76
C ARG A 470 16.76 -32.06 16.27
N LYS A 471 15.86 -31.54 15.41
CA LYS A 471 16.12 -31.41 13.96
C LYS A 471 17.31 -30.51 13.70
N LEU A 472 17.39 -29.35 14.36
CA LEU A 472 18.54 -28.44 14.27
C LEU A 472 19.87 -29.14 14.65
N LYS A 473 19.87 -29.92 15.74
CA LYS A 473 21.04 -30.71 16.15
C LYS A 473 21.40 -31.79 15.12
N ARG A 474 20.42 -32.46 14.54
CA ARG A 474 20.61 -33.52 13.52
C ARG A 474 21.27 -32.98 12.25
N VAL A 475 20.86 -31.79 11.79
CA VAL A 475 21.40 -31.20 10.55
C VAL A 475 22.66 -30.37 10.77
N CYS A 476 23.03 -30.09 12.02
CA CYS A 476 24.29 -29.46 12.36
C CYS A 476 25.43 -30.37 11.86
N GLN A 477 26.07 -29.97 10.77
CA GLN A 477 27.18 -30.72 10.20
C GLN A 477 28.37 -30.68 11.16
N GLU A 478 29.39 -31.53 10.93
CA GLU A 478 30.63 -31.49 11.71
C GLU A 478 31.47 -30.22 11.50
N ASP A 479 30.97 -29.25 10.72
CA ASP A 479 31.54 -27.92 10.55
C ASP A 479 31.53 -27.14 11.88
N ASP A 480 32.70 -26.63 12.27
CA ASP A 480 32.88 -25.83 13.48
C ASP A 480 31.99 -24.57 13.50
N LYS A 481 31.67 -23.98 12.33
CA LYS A 481 30.75 -22.84 12.25
C LYS A 481 29.32 -23.23 12.57
N ASP A 482 28.84 -24.37 12.06
CA ASP A 482 27.48 -24.87 12.37
C ASP A 482 27.32 -25.15 13.85
N ARG A 483 28.33 -25.80 14.43
CA ARG A 483 28.35 -26.08 15.88
C ARG A 483 28.28 -24.79 16.70
N LYS A 484 28.95 -23.72 16.28
CA LYS A 484 28.88 -22.40 16.94
C LYS A 484 27.49 -21.78 16.83
N VAL A 485 26.89 -21.78 15.64
CA VAL A 485 25.52 -21.26 15.46
C VAL A 485 24.53 -22.05 16.31
N TYR A 486 24.59 -23.38 16.24
CA TYR A 486 23.74 -24.27 17.05
C TYR A 486 23.90 -23.99 18.55
N GLN A 487 25.14 -23.91 19.04
CA GLN A 487 25.41 -23.64 20.46
C GLN A 487 24.89 -22.25 20.88
N TYR A 488 25.05 -21.23 20.04
CA TYR A 488 24.49 -19.90 20.28
C TYR A 488 22.96 -19.95 20.40
N LEU A 489 22.28 -20.58 19.44
CA LEU A 489 20.82 -20.70 19.45
C LEU A 489 20.32 -21.51 20.65
N LEU A 490 21.06 -22.55 21.08
CA LEU A 490 20.74 -23.33 22.27
C LEU A 490 20.91 -22.50 23.55
N ASN A 491 21.97 -21.69 23.65
CA ASN A 491 22.16 -20.78 24.77
C ASN A 491 21.04 -19.73 24.84
N GLN A 492 20.61 -19.21 23.69
CA GLN A 492 19.49 -18.28 23.61
C GLN A 492 18.15 -18.93 23.98
N LYS A 493 17.91 -20.19 23.59
CA LYS A 493 16.74 -20.98 24.02
C LYS A 493 16.64 -21.04 25.55
N ILE A 494 17.75 -21.40 26.20
CA ILE A 494 17.84 -21.52 27.66
C ILE A 494 17.64 -20.15 28.31
N LYS A 495 18.34 -19.12 27.83
CA LYS A 495 18.27 -17.75 28.35
C LYS A 495 16.85 -17.17 28.29
N ASN A 496 16.12 -17.45 27.22
CA ASN A 496 14.77 -16.92 26.99
C ASN A 496 13.64 -17.87 27.45
N ASN A 497 13.97 -19.00 28.08
CA ASN A 497 13.01 -20.01 28.53
C ASN A 497 12.06 -20.49 27.41
N VAL A 498 12.61 -20.72 26.22
CA VAL A 498 11.85 -21.19 25.05
C VAL A 498 11.64 -22.70 25.17
N LYS A 499 10.37 -23.13 25.09
CA LYS A 499 10.02 -24.55 25.10
C LYS A 499 10.51 -25.22 23.81
N ASP A 500 10.95 -26.47 23.93
CA ASP A 500 11.23 -27.28 22.74
C ASP A 500 9.91 -27.71 22.10
N TYR A 501 9.82 -27.56 20.79
CA TYR A 501 8.71 -28.12 20.02
C TYR A 501 9.11 -29.53 19.61
N SER A 502 8.51 -30.53 20.27
CA SER A 502 8.55 -31.90 19.79
C SER A 502 7.40 -32.10 18.83
N ASP A 503 7.69 -32.36 17.56
CA ASP A 503 6.67 -32.83 16.63
C ASP A 503 6.12 -34.16 17.17
N TYR A 504 4.81 -34.22 17.38
CA TYR A 504 4.11 -35.48 17.69
C TYR A 504 4.17 -36.47 16.50
N SER A 505 4.72 -36.08 15.35
CA SER A 505 4.87 -36.93 14.16
C SER A 505 6.20 -37.69 14.08
N ASP A 506 7.16 -37.44 14.97
CA ASP A 506 8.43 -38.20 15.02
C ASP A 506 8.28 -39.60 15.67
N PHE A 507 7.05 -40.07 15.94
CA PHE A 507 6.79 -41.47 16.32
C PHE A 507 6.82 -42.43 15.12
N THR A 508 7.80 -42.28 14.22
CA THR A 508 8.20 -43.36 13.33
C THR A 508 9.30 -44.15 14.04
N ASN A 509 8.86 -45.18 14.78
CA ASN A 509 9.47 -46.42 15.29
C ASN A 509 10.96 -46.80 15.04
N ASP A 510 11.89 -45.88 14.82
CA ASP A 510 13.30 -46.24 14.53
C ASP A 510 14.22 -46.20 15.78
N ASP A 511 13.68 -45.87 16.96
CA ASP A 511 14.44 -45.81 18.22
C ASP A 511 14.38 -47.12 19.07
N GLU A 512 14.00 -48.27 18.51
CA GLU A 512 14.04 -49.56 19.25
C GLU A 512 15.36 -50.35 19.16
N ASP A 513 16.35 -49.93 18.34
CA ASP A 513 17.55 -50.78 18.09
C ASP A 513 18.85 -50.38 18.82
N GLU A 514 18.85 -49.39 19.73
CA GLU A 514 20.06 -49.00 20.49
C GLU A 514 20.01 -49.29 22.01
N ALA A 515 19.17 -50.24 22.46
CA ALA A 515 19.10 -50.63 23.88
C ALA A 515 19.79 -51.96 24.25
N ASP A 516 20.22 -52.79 23.29
CA ASP A 516 20.76 -54.14 23.57
C ASP A 516 22.18 -54.33 23.02
N ASN A 517 23.18 -53.59 23.51
CA ASN A 517 24.59 -54.04 23.44
C ASN A 517 25.55 -53.33 24.42
N ILE A 518 25.15 -53.23 25.70
CA ILE A 518 26.10 -53.04 26.80
C ILE A 518 25.83 -54.14 27.82
N ASN A 519 26.36 -55.34 27.54
CA ASN A 519 26.90 -56.31 28.50
C ASN A 519 27.11 -57.67 27.79
N GLN A 520 28.29 -57.84 27.16
CA GLN A 520 29.03 -59.10 27.15
C GLN A 520 30.49 -58.88 26.74
#